data_AF-A0A9E2TVR4-F1
#
_entry.id   AF-A0A9E2TVR4-F1
#
_cell.length_a   1.000
_cell.length_b   1.000
_cell.length_c   1.000
_cell.angle_alpha   90.00
_cell.angle_beta   90.00
_cell.angle_gamma   90.00
#
_symmetry.space_group_name_H-M   'P 1'
#
loop_
_entity.id
_entity.type
_entity.pdbx_description
1 polymer ?
#
loop_
_entity_poly.entity_id
_entity_poly.type
_entity_poly.pdbx_seq_one_letter_code
_entity_poly.pdbx_strand_id
1 'polypeptide(L)'
;MLFSIADEGEIAFQDSMLIRILTDRSQKSKTIGVLEPNGKYETVSQALKDFIKQREDHIDYVKKTKDPLRTSYFDFPFGKGDAYQVILLLAAHTERHTKQIREVMSHKDFPKSK
;
A
#
# COMPACT_ATOMS: atom_id res chain seq x y z
N MET A 1 -3.75 11.98 -15.87
CA MET A 1 -2.47 11.36 -15.46
C MET A 1 -1.54 11.50 -16.65
N LEU A 2 -0.62 12.47 -16.59
CA LEU A 2 0.38 12.72 -17.64
C LEU A 2 1.64 11.95 -17.25
N PHE A 3 2.05 11.00 -18.09
CA PHE A 3 3.32 10.30 -17.92
C PHE A 3 4.43 11.22 -18.44
N SER A 4 5.39 11.57 -17.59
CA SER A 4 6.58 12.31 -18.00
C SER A 4 7.82 11.47 -17.71
N ILE A 5 8.75 11.46 -18.66
CA ILE A 5 10.01 10.73 -18.56
C ILE A 5 10.91 11.56 -17.65
N ALA A 6 11.12 11.12 -16.41
CA ALA A 6 12.02 11.77 -15.46
C ALA A 6 13.39 11.09 -15.45
N ASP A 7 14.43 11.86 -15.14
CA ASP A 7 15.81 11.40 -15.00
C ASP A 7 16.01 10.72 -13.63
N GLU A 8 16.88 9.70 -13.53
CA GLU A 8 17.08 8.85 -12.33
C GLU A 8 17.48 9.66 -11.07
N GLY A 9 18.00 10.88 -11.25
CA GLY A 9 18.48 11.77 -10.18
C GLY A 9 17.42 12.40 -9.28
N GLU A 10 16.11 12.19 -9.54
CA GLU A 10 15.01 12.80 -8.78
C GLU A 10 14.21 11.82 -7.90
N ILE A 11 14.66 10.58 -7.71
CA ILE A 11 13.98 9.63 -6.80
C ILE A 11 14.09 10.14 -5.35
N ALA A 12 12.96 10.46 -4.74
CA ALA A 12 12.92 11.13 -3.45
C ALA A 12 13.34 10.23 -2.26
N PHE A 13 13.24 8.89 -2.40
CA PHE A 13 13.52 7.95 -1.31
C PHE A 13 14.16 6.66 -1.80
N GLN A 14 15.09 6.10 -1.01
CA GLN A 14 15.54 4.72 -1.17
C GLN A 14 14.41 3.74 -0.80
N ASP A 15 14.39 2.57 -1.45
CA ASP A 15 13.39 1.53 -1.22
C ASP A 15 13.26 1.12 0.25
N SER A 16 14.39 0.94 0.94
CA SER A 16 14.43 0.58 2.36
C SER A 16 13.82 1.66 3.24
N MET A 17 14.09 2.93 2.92
CA MET A 17 13.51 4.08 3.61
C MET A 17 12.00 4.16 3.38
N LEU A 18 11.55 3.93 2.14
CA LEU A 18 10.13 3.88 1.79
C LEU A 18 9.38 2.80 2.58
N ILE A 19 9.90 1.57 2.57
CA ILE A 19 9.31 0.44 3.33
C ILE A 19 9.25 0.78 4.82
N ARG A 20 10.34 1.33 5.39
CA ARG A 20 10.39 1.71 6.80
C ARG A 20 9.31 2.74 7.15
N ILE A 21 9.19 3.81 6.37
CA ILE A 21 8.21 4.88 6.60
C ILE A 21 6.78 4.34 6.50
N LEU A 22 6.48 3.56 5.45
CA LEU A 22 5.14 3.03 5.22
C LEU A 22 4.70 2.06 6.31
N THR A 23 5.62 1.23 6.81
CA THR A 23 5.30 0.21 7.83
C THR A 23 5.33 0.75 9.27
N ASP A 24 5.81 1.98 9.51
CA ASP A 24 5.91 2.60 10.83
C ASP A 24 4.56 3.09 11.37
N ARG A 25 4.10 2.50 12.46
CA ARG A 25 2.82 2.82 13.11
C ARG A 25 2.93 3.86 14.23
N SER A 26 4.12 4.39 14.49
CA SER A 26 4.33 5.48 15.47
C SER A 26 3.61 6.77 15.05
N GLN A 27 3.54 7.03 13.73
CA GLN A 27 2.81 8.14 13.13
C GLN A 27 1.47 7.64 12.59
N LYS A 28 0.37 8.26 13.03
CA LYS A 28 -1.00 7.91 12.63
C LYS A 28 -1.61 9.07 11.85
N SER A 29 -2.12 8.77 10.66
CA SER A 29 -2.75 9.76 9.77
C SER A 29 -4.22 9.40 9.59
N LYS A 30 -5.10 10.41 9.61
CA LYS A 30 -6.47 10.24 9.13
C LYS A 30 -6.47 10.21 7.61
N THR A 31 -7.34 9.38 7.05
CA THR A 31 -7.56 9.37 5.60
C THR A 31 -8.29 10.64 5.16
N ILE A 32 -8.26 10.95 3.87
CA ILE A 32 -9.04 12.04 3.27
C ILE A 32 -10.44 11.54 2.88
N GLY A 33 -11.43 12.43 2.83
CA GLY A 33 -12.84 12.06 2.63
C GLY A 33 -13.10 11.19 1.40
N VAL A 34 -12.40 11.42 0.29
CA VAL A 34 -12.57 10.62 -0.94
C VAL A 34 -12.06 9.17 -0.82
N LEU A 35 -11.26 8.88 0.22
CA LEU A 35 -10.72 7.55 0.52
C LEU A 35 -11.39 6.93 1.76
N GLU A 36 -12.42 7.56 2.32
CA GLU A 36 -13.17 6.96 3.42
C GLU A 36 -13.95 5.73 2.93
N PRO A 37 -14.10 4.69 3.78
CA PRO A 37 -14.90 3.52 3.42
C PRO A 37 -16.33 3.90 3.09
N ASN A 38 -16.81 3.48 1.91
CA ASN A 38 -18.17 3.75 1.43
C ASN A 38 -19.10 2.53 1.51
N GLY A 39 -18.72 1.51 2.30
CA GLY A 39 -19.54 0.30 2.46
C GLY A 39 -19.49 -0.68 1.29
N LYS A 40 -18.44 -0.65 0.46
CA LYS A 40 -18.26 -1.55 -0.71
C LYS A 40 -18.55 -3.03 -0.45
N TYR A 41 -18.22 -3.55 0.73
CA TYR A 41 -18.33 -4.97 1.07
C TYR A 41 -19.41 -5.22 2.11
N GLU A 42 -20.32 -6.14 1.82
CA GLU A 42 -21.37 -6.58 2.75
C GLU A 42 -20.81 -7.52 3.82
N THR A 43 -19.78 -8.32 3.48
CA THR A 43 -19.18 -9.30 4.40
C THR A 43 -17.66 -9.27 4.38
N VAL A 44 -17.05 -9.62 5.52
CA VAL A 44 -15.60 -9.79 5.65
C VAL A 44 -15.08 -10.88 4.72
N SER A 45 -15.85 -11.96 4.52
CA SER A 45 -15.47 -13.06 3.63
C SER A 45 -15.33 -12.60 2.18
N GLN A 46 -16.26 -11.76 1.70
CA GLN A 46 -16.17 -11.19 0.36
C GLN A 46 -14.97 -10.25 0.22
N ALA A 47 -14.75 -9.36 1.20
CA ALA A 47 -13.60 -8.47 1.22
C ALA A 47 -12.27 -9.25 1.19
N LEU A 48 -12.18 -10.33 1.98
CA LEU A 48 -10.99 -11.18 2.05
C LEU A 48 -10.75 -11.93 0.74
N LYS A 49 -11.81 -12.49 0.13
CA LYS A 49 -11.71 -13.18 -1.16
C LYS A 49 -11.18 -12.25 -2.25
N ASP A 50 -11.73 -11.04 -2.35
CA ASP A 50 -11.29 -10.04 -3.32
C ASP A 50 -9.85 -9.59 -3.08
N PHE A 51 -9.48 -9.37 -1.81
CA PHE A 51 -8.13 -9.01 -1.42
C PHE A 51 -7.12 -10.09 -1.81
N ILE A 52 -7.40 -11.36 -1.50
CA ILE A 52 -6.53 -12.50 -1.84
C ILE A 52 -6.38 -12.60 -3.36
N LYS A 53 -7.50 -12.53 -4.10
CA LYS A 53 -7.47 -12.59 -5.57
C LYS A 53 -6.59 -11.48 -6.16
N GLN A 54 -6.78 -10.23 -5.75
CA GLN A 54 -5.96 -9.11 -6.23
C GLN A 54 -4.49 -9.28 -5.86
N ARG A 55 -4.20 -9.82 -4.67
CA ARG A 55 -2.84 -10.10 -4.23
C ARG A 55 -2.18 -11.18 -5.10
N GLU A 56 -2.91 -12.22 -5.48
CA GLU A 56 -2.42 -13.25 -6.41
C GLU A 56 -2.14 -12.64 -7.79
N ASP A 57 -3.04 -11.82 -8.32
CA ASP A 57 -2.85 -11.11 -9.59
C ASP A 57 -1.58 -10.23 -9.57
N HIS A 58 -1.34 -9.49 -8.47
CA HIS A 58 -0.13 -8.69 -8.29
C HIS A 58 1.15 -9.54 -8.20
N ILE A 59 1.12 -10.66 -7.48
CA ILE A 59 2.27 -11.58 -7.38
C ILE A 59 2.61 -12.15 -8.76
N ASP A 60 1.59 -12.56 -9.51
CA ASP A 60 1.76 -13.09 -10.84
C ASP A 60 2.33 -12.05 -11.80
N TYR A 61 1.85 -10.80 -11.72
CA TYR A 61 2.44 -9.68 -12.45
C TYR A 61 3.92 -9.50 -12.12
N VAL A 62 4.28 -9.39 -10.83
CA VAL A 62 5.67 -9.17 -10.39
C VAL A 62 6.60 -10.31 -10.83
N LYS A 63 6.12 -11.55 -10.85
CA LYS A 63 6.90 -12.72 -11.28
C LYS A 63 7.15 -12.77 -12.79
N LYS A 64 6.26 -12.20 -13.59
CA LYS A 64 6.22 -12.39 -15.06
C LYS A 64 6.58 -11.14 -15.84
N THR A 65 6.44 -9.96 -15.23
CA THR A 65 6.59 -8.69 -15.92
C THR A 65 8.00 -8.47 -16.45
N LYS A 66 8.08 -7.83 -17.61
CA LYS A 66 9.31 -7.29 -18.22
C LYS A 66 9.23 -5.77 -18.36
N ASP A 67 8.23 -5.16 -17.74
CA ASP A 67 8.00 -3.72 -17.83
C ASP A 67 9.18 -2.97 -17.19
N PRO A 68 9.50 -1.76 -17.67
CA PRO A 68 10.64 -1.00 -17.18
C PRO A 68 10.29 -0.29 -15.87
N LEU A 69 10.15 -1.07 -14.78
CA LEU A 69 9.58 -0.60 -13.52
C LEU A 69 10.41 0.51 -12.86
N ARG A 70 11.73 0.49 -13.03
CA ARG A 70 12.67 1.46 -12.44
C ARG A 70 12.79 2.76 -13.22
N THR A 71 12.35 2.78 -14.48
CA THR A 71 12.41 3.98 -15.34
C THR A 71 11.01 4.52 -15.65
N SER A 72 9.99 4.01 -14.96
CA SER A 72 8.60 4.46 -15.08
C SER A 72 8.24 5.24 -13.82
N TYR A 73 8.09 6.56 -13.94
CA TYR A 73 7.98 7.46 -12.80
C TYR A 73 6.57 8.04 -12.60
N PHE A 74 6.26 8.35 -11.34
CA PHE A 74 5.02 8.94 -10.90
C PHE A 74 5.29 10.01 -9.85
N ASP A 75 4.48 11.06 -9.85
CA ASP A 75 4.47 12.06 -8.79
C ASP A 75 3.52 11.62 -7.66
N PHE A 76 4.06 11.46 -6.46
CA PHE A 76 3.29 11.27 -5.23
C PHE A 76 3.23 12.57 -4.42
N PRO A 77 2.25 12.73 -3.51
CA PRO A 77 2.21 13.87 -2.60
C PRO A 77 3.48 14.04 -1.74
N PHE A 78 4.28 12.98 -1.59
CA PHE A 78 5.51 12.96 -0.82
C PHE A 78 6.79 13.00 -1.68
N GLY A 79 6.68 13.10 -3.00
CA GLY A 79 7.83 13.15 -3.91
C GLY A 79 7.68 12.21 -5.12
N LYS A 80 8.70 12.17 -5.99
CA LYS A 80 8.73 11.29 -7.16
C LYS A 80 9.13 9.88 -6.76
N GLY A 81 8.47 8.88 -7.34
CA GLY A 81 8.81 7.47 -7.18
C GLY A 81 8.60 6.67 -8.46
N ASP A 82 9.24 5.51 -8.55
CA ASP A 82 9.15 4.63 -9.72
C ASP A 82 8.04 3.56 -9.57
N ALA A 83 7.71 2.84 -10.64
CA ALA A 83 6.68 1.79 -10.62
C ALA A 83 7.06 0.61 -9.71
N TYR A 84 8.36 0.35 -9.53
CA TYR A 84 8.83 -0.65 -8.57
C TYR A 84 8.51 -0.23 -7.14
N GLN A 85 8.68 1.05 -6.82
CA GLN A 85 8.33 1.63 -5.54
C GLN A 85 6.82 1.64 -5.28
N VAL A 86 5.98 1.70 -6.32
CA VAL A 86 4.53 1.46 -6.18
C VAL A 86 4.25 0.03 -5.71
N ILE A 87 4.94 -0.97 -6.26
CA ILE A 87 4.81 -2.36 -5.83
C ILE A 87 5.25 -2.51 -4.36
N LEU A 88 6.36 -1.89 -3.98
CA LEU A 88 6.80 -1.84 -2.58
C LEU A 88 5.76 -1.18 -1.68
N LEU A 89 5.15 -0.09 -2.15
CA LEU A 89 4.10 0.62 -1.42
C LEU A 89 2.90 -0.29 -1.16
N LEU A 90 2.41 -1.04 -2.16
CA LEU A 90 1.31 -1.98 -1.99
C LEU A 90 1.58 -3.03 -0.90
N ALA A 91 2.78 -3.61 -0.92
CA ALA A 91 3.19 -4.61 0.06
C ALA A 91 3.33 -4.01 1.47
N ALA A 92 4.06 -2.91 1.61
CA ALA A 92 4.29 -2.22 2.87
C ALA A 92 2.98 -1.68 3.48
N HIS A 93 2.06 -1.19 2.64
CA HIS A 93 0.76 -0.69 3.07
C HIS A 93 -0.15 -1.82 3.61
N THR A 94 -0.08 -3.00 2.99
CA THR A 94 -0.73 -4.21 3.53
C THR A 94 -0.19 -4.56 4.93
N GLU A 95 1.14 -4.54 5.10
CA GLU A 95 1.76 -4.80 6.40
C GLU A 95 1.32 -3.76 7.44
N ARG A 96 1.34 -2.47 7.08
CA ARG A 96 0.88 -1.37 7.94
C ARG A 96 -0.54 -1.61 8.44
N HIS A 97 -1.47 -1.95 7.55
CA HIS A 97 -2.86 -2.19 7.94
C HIS A 97 -3.03 -3.49 8.73
N THR A 98 -2.23 -4.51 8.47
CA THR A 98 -2.19 -5.71 9.31
C THR A 98 -1.75 -5.37 10.74
N LYS A 99 -0.73 -4.52 10.90
CA LYS A 99 -0.32 -4.00 12.22
C LYS A 99 -1.43 -3.20 12.88
N GLN A 100 -2.10 -2.32 12.14
CA GLN A 100 -3.25 -1.56 12.64
C GLN A 100 -4.39 -2.46 13.13
N ILE A 101 -4.73 -3.52 12.40
CA ILE A 101 -5.75 -4.49 12.83
C ILE A 101 -5.32 -5.14 14.16
N ARG A 102 -4.06 -5.58 14.27
CA ARG A 102 -3.53 -6.16 15.51
C ARG A 102 -3.52 -5.16 16.68
N GLU A 103 -3.21 -3.89 16.42
CA GLU A 103 -3.30 -2.80 17.41
C GLU A 103 -4.74 -2.63 17.93
N VAL A 104 -5.73 -2.69 17.04
CA VAL A 104 -7.14 -2.59 17.43
C VAL A 104 -7.55 -3.82 18.24
N MET A 105 -7.16 -5.02 17.80
CA MET A 105 -7.47 -6.28 18.49
C MET A 105 -6.80 -6.41 19.87
N SER A 106 -5.66 -5.75 20.09
CA SER A 106 -4.98 -5.75 21.38
C SER A 106 -5.51 -4.70 22.36
N HIS A 107 -6.42 -3.82 21.91
CA HIS A 107 -7.01 -2.81 22.77
C HIS A 107 -7.84 -3.47 23.88
N LYS A 108 -7.76 -2.95 25.11
CA LYS A 108 -8.46 -3.50 26.28
C LYS A 108 -9.98 -3.59 26.10
N ASP A 109 -10.53 -2.66 25.32
CA ASP A 109 -11.98 -2.56 25.04
C ASP A 109 -12.38 -3.33 23.77
N PHE A 110 -11.45 -4.03 23.12
CA PHE A 110 -11.76 -4.87 21.98
C PHE A 110 -12.62 -6.07 22.43
N PRO A 111 -13.72 -6.40 21.72
CA PRO A 111 -14.57 -7.54 22.09
C PRO A 111 -13.78 -8.84 22.13
N LYS A 112 -13.79 -9.53 23.29
CA LYS A 112 -13.05 -10.78 23.49
C LYS A 112 -13.74 -12.01 22.90
N SER A 113 -15.00 -11.88 22.51
CA SER A 113 -15.81 -12.86 21.81
C SER A 113 -17.01 -12.17 21.18
N LYS A 114 -17.58 -12.78 20.14
CA LYS A 114 -18.99 -12.59 19.79
C LYS A 114 -19.84 -13.56 20.59
#